data_AF-A0A0G1AZ51-F1
#
_entry.id   AF-A0A0G1AZ51-F1
#
_cell.length_a   1.000
_cell.length_b   1.000
_cell.length_c   1.000
_cell.angle_alpha   90.00
_cell.angle_beta   90.00
_cell.angle_gamma   90.00
#
_symmetry.space_group_name_H-M   'P 1'
#
loop_
_entity.id
_entity.type
_entity.pdbx_description
1 polymer ?
#
loop_
_entity_poly.entity_id
_entity_poly.type
_entity_poly.pdbx_seq_one_letter_code
_entity_poly.pdbx_strand_id
1 'polypeptide(L)'
;MKTILVHYPNVTYKNIFMAVLLPMNLALGGTLALLFFPNISLIFKLSAIVAFSFLDYVILLINNVFLVIEDREEVIPLYRVAVTWSLILQIIVLIPLVASVYKFNVSSFYQAAAVAVLSFFYSLYQIWVTRYDKDAKNAGVAERIFLSLIVFFFVFAGVIGVSFVPSEPFLKALFTSSIAMFGLSYVSAYLKNEINKKFIFQYAFITMFFLVLMLIFRP
;
A
#
# COMPACT_ATOMS: atom_id res chain seq x y z
N MET A 1 24.30 5.68 14.93
CA MET A 1 23.24 6.71 14.95
C MET A 1 23.62 7.87 14.00
N LYS A 2 23.75 7.60 12.70
CA LYS A 2 24.17 8.56 11.65
C LYS A 2 23.49 8.29 10.28
N THR A 3 22.34 7.61 10.26
CA THR A 3 21.62 7.23 9.02
C THR A 3 20.39 8.09 8.73
N ILE A 4 20.14 9.14 9.53
CA ILE A 4 19.05 10.12 9.29
C ILE A 4 19.48 11.20 8.26
N LEU A 5 20.77 11.26 7.90
CA LEU A 5 21.38 12.32 7.08
C LEU A 5 21.51 11.98 5.58
N VAL A 6 20.49 11.35 4.98
CA VAL A 6 20.40 11.24 3.50
C VAL A 6 19.15 11.93 2.95
N HIS A 7 18.23 12.41 3.82
CA HIS A 7 17.01 13.13 3.43
C HIS A 7 17.09 14.66 3.60
N TYR A 8 18.19 15.20 4.14
CA TYR A 8 18.39 16.65 4.23
C TYR A 8 19.21 17.10 3.01
N PRO A 9 18.62 17.85 2.06
CA PRO A 9 17.79 19.05 2.31
C PRO A 9 16.30 19.02 1.87
N ASN A 10 15.75 17.88 1.43
CA ASN A 10 14.51 17.88 0.63
C ASN A 10 13.19 17.56 1.37
N VAL A 11 13.22 17.45 2.69
CA VAL A 11 12.03 17.13 3.49
C VAL A 11 11.45 18.41 4.11
N THR A 12 10.35 18.90 3.52
CA THR A 12 9.56 20.01 4.08
C THR A 12 8.38 19.51 4.93
N TYR A 13 7.89 20.35 5.85
CA TYR A 13 6.73 20.04 6.72
C TYR A 13 5.48 19.57 5.97
N LYS A 14 5.32 19.97 4.70
CA LYS A 14 4.20 19.59 3.84
C LYS A 14 4.29 18.13 3.35
N ASN A 15 5.49 17.55 3.28
CA ASN A 15 5.74 16.26 2.63
C ASN A 15 6.21 15.17 3.59
N ILE A 16 6.55 15.53 4.84
CA ILE A 16 6.91 14.59 5.91
C ILE A 16 5.89 13.46 6.02
N PHE A 17 4.60 13.78 6.01
CA PHE A 17 3.55 12.77 6.15
C PHE A 17 3.62 11.73 5.03
N MET A 18 3.80 12.16 3.78
CA MET A 18 3.90 11.26 2.63
C MET A 18 5.21 10.47 2.63
N ALA A 19 6.32 11.12 2.98
CA ALA A 19 7.64 10.49 2.99
C ALA A 19 7.79 9.41 4.09
N VAL A 20 7.09 9.56 5.21
CA VAL A 20 7.19 8.65 6.36
C VAL A 20 6.11 7.55 6.32
N LEU A 21 5.02 7.72 5.56
CA LEU A 21 3.88 6.79 5.55
C LEU A 21 4.31 5.34 5.28
N LEU A 22 5.04 5.08 4.19
CA LEU A 22 5.44 3.73 3.81
C LEU A 22 6.48 3.11 4.77
N PRO A 23 7.59 3.79 5.12
CA PRO A 23 8.55 3.26 6.10
C PRO A 23 7.89 2.94 7.46
N MET A 24 7.02 3.83 7.94
CA MET A 24 6.33 3.65 9.22
C MET A 24 5.39 2.43 9.17
N ASN A 25 4.60 2.29 8.09
CA ASN A 25 3.71 1.15 7.95
C ASN A 25 4.45 -0.18 7.77
N LEU A 26 5.63 -0.17 7.12
CA LEU A 26 6.49 -1.35 7.03
C LEU A 26 7.04 -1.75 8.40
N ALA A 27 7.55 -0.78 9.17
CA ALA A 27 8.05 -1.03 10.52
C ALA A 27 6.95 -1.55 11.44
N LEU A 28 5.75 -0.96 11.39
CA LEU A 28 4.58 -1.43 12.14
C LEU A 28 4.16 -2.84 11.69
N GLY A 29 4.00 -3.08 10.39
CA GLY A 29 3.60 -4.36 9.84
C GLY A 29 4.61 -5.47 10.15
N GLY A 30 5.90 -5.20 10.03
CA GLY A 30 6.97 -6.13 10.35
C GLY A 30 7.04 -6.46 11.84
N THR A 31 6.92 -5.44 12.71
CA THR A 31 6.91 -5.64 14.17
C THR A 31 5.71 -6.47 14.60
N LEU A 32 4.50 -6.13 14.13
CA LEU A 32 3.29 -6.88 14.45
C LEU A 32 3.34 -8.31 13.89
N ALA A 33 3.88 -8.52 12.69
CA ALA A 33 4.05 -9.85 12.13
C ALA A 33 5.00 -10.71 12.99
N LEU A 34 6.11 -10.16 13.46
CA LEU A 34 7.04 -10.89 14.34
C LEU A 34 6.43 -11.20 15.72
N LEU A 35 5.59 -10.31 16.25
CA LEU A 35 4.89 -10.52 17.53
C LEU A 35 3.79 -11.57 17.42
N PHE A 36 2.95 -11.47 16.37
CA PHE A 36 1.78 -12.33 16.25
C PHE A 36 2.09 -13.71 15.72
N PHE A 37 3.20 -13.94 15.01
CA PHE A 37 3.59 -15.27 14.53
C PHE A 37 4.78 -15.82 15.33
N PRO A 38 4.60 -16.16 16.62
CA PRO A 38 5.71 -16.54 17.50
C PRO A 38 6.34 -17.89 17.16
N ASN A 39 5.59 -18.81 16.52
CA ASN A 39 6.00 -20.19 16.19
C ASN A 39 7.01 -20.29 15.04
N ILE A 40 7.51 -19.16 14.57
CA ILE A 40 8.52 -19.07 13.52
C ILE A 40 9.91 -19.34 14.13
N SER A 41 10.73 -20.17 13.46
CA SER A 41 12.10 -20.47 13.90
C SER A 41 12.95 -19.19 14.01
N LEU A 42 13.95 -19.18 14.91
CA LEU A 42 14.86 -18.04 15.09
C LEU A 42 15.51 -17.61 13.76
N ILE A 43 15.92 -18.59 12.95
CA ILE A 43 16.53 -18.39 11.63
C ILE A 43 15.56 -17.62 10.72
N PHE A 44 14.29 -18.00 10.69
CA PHE A 44 13.30 -17.31 9.88
C PHE A 44 12.96 -15.91 10.41
N LYS A 45 12.97 -15.71 11.74
CA LYS A 45 12.81 -14.35 12.32
C LYS A 45 13.96 -13.43 11.90
N LEU A 46 15.20 -13.91 11.94
CA LEU A 46 16.36 -13.14 11.49
C LEU A 46 16.31 -12.84 9.99
N SER A 47 15.95 -13.83 9.16
CA SER A 47 15.80 -13.60 7.72
C SER A 47 14.66 -12.62 7.41
N ALA A 48 13.56 -12.66 8.16
CA ALA A 48 12.46 -11.71 8.04
C ALA A 48 12.91 -10.28 8.39
N ILE A 49 13.68 -10.09 9.47
CA ILE A 49 14.24 -8.78 9.82
C ILE A 49 15.12 -8.24 8.69
N VAL A 50 16.02 -9.06 8.16
CA VAL A 50 16.88 -8.66 7.02
C VAL A 50 16.03 -8.28 5.80
N ALA A 51 14.99 -9.06 5.48
CA ALA A 51 14.09 -8.76 4.38
C ALA A 51 13.31 -7.45 4.59
N PHE A 52 12.79 -7.20 5.80
CA PHE A 52 12.12 -5.95 6.13
C PHE A 52 13.08 -4.75 6.10
N SER A 53 14.32 -4.88 6.59
CA SER A 53 15.33 -3.82 6.49
C SER A 53 15.72 -3.52 5.03
N PHE A 54 15.82 -4.55 4.19
CA PHE A 54 16.06 -4.36 2.76
C PHE A 54 14.89 -3.63 2.08
N LEU A 55 13.65 -4.02 2.38
CA LEU A 55 12.46 -3.33 1.87
C LEU A 55 12.42 -1.87 2.33
N ASP A 56 12.74 -1.60 3.60
CA ASP A 56 12.80 -0.22 4.13
C ASP A 56 13.81 0.63 3.36
N TYR A 57 15.00 0.10 3.10
CA TYR A 57 16.00 0.77 2.28
C TYR A 57 15.48 1.08 0.86
N VAL A 58 14.81 0.12 0.21
CA VAL A 58 14.25 0.33 -1.14
C VAL A 58 13.14 1.38 -1.12
N ILE A 59 12.29 1.42 -0.09
CA ILE A 59 11.26 2.45 0.08
C ILE A 59 11.90 3.83 0.24
N LEU A 60 12.92 3.97 1.10
CA LEU A 60 13.62 5.23 1.28
C LEU A 60 14.30 5.71 0.00
N LEU A 61 14.85 4.79 -0.79
CA LEU A 61 15.45 5.10 -2.09
C LEU A 61 14.42 5.68 -3.07
N ILE A 62 13.23 5.08 -3.16
CA ILE A 62 12.15 5.55 -4.03
C ILE A 62 11.55 6.86 -3.52
N ASN A 63 11.38 7.01 -2.20
CA ASN A 63 10.91 8.26 -1.61
C ASN A 63 11.89 9.41 -1.90
N ASN A 64 13.20 9.16 -1.84
CA ASN A 64 14.20 10.14 -2.25
C ASN A 64 14.02 10.60 -3.71
N VAL A 65 13.69 9.69 -4.64
CA VAL A 65 13.42 10.07 -6.04
C VAL A 65 12.28 11.09 -6.10
N PHE A 66 11.18 10.87 -5.37
CA PHE A 66 10.05 11.81 -5.35
C PHE A 66 10.38 13.13 -4.66
N LEU A 67 11.12 13.10 -3.55
CA LEU A 67 11.56 14.30 -2.85
C LEU A 67 12.52 15.15 -3.68
N VAL A 68 13.40 14.53 -4.47
CA VAL A 68 14.29 15.24 -5.40
C VAL A 68 13.50 15.94 -6.51
N ILE A 69 12.47 15.29 -7.04
CA ILE A 69 11.61 15.88 -8.07
C ILE A 69 10.79 17.03 -7.49
N GLU A 70 10.31 16.89 -6.26
CA GLU A 70 9.56 17.95 -5.58
C GLU A 70 10.39 19.22 -5.38
N ASP A 71 11.64 19.06 -4.99
CA ASP A 71 12.54 20.19 -4.72
C ASP A 71 13.08 20.85 -5.97
N ARG A 72 13.33 20.06 -7.03
CA ARG A 72 13.91 20.55 -8.29
C ARG A 72 12.83 21.02 -9.28
N GLU A 73 11.58 20.66 -9.05
CA GLU A 73 10.45 20.79 -10.00
C GLU A 73 10.73 20.19 -11.40
N GLU A 74 11.75 19.33 -11.50
CA GLU A 74 12.20 18.71 -12.75
C GLU A 74 12.02 17.19 -12.69
N VAL A 75 11.36 16.65 -13.71
CA VAL A 75 11.12 15.19 -13.83
C VAL A 75 12.40 14.51 -14.31
N ILE A 76 13.01 13.73 -13.43
CA ILE A 76 14.16 12.88 -13.78
C ILE A 76 13.71 11.56 -14.45
N PRO A 77 14.53 10.94 -15.32
CA PRO A 77 14.17 9.70 -16.03
C PRO A 77 13.76 8.54 -15.10
N LEU A 78 14.31 8.51 -13.89
CA LEU A 78 14.00 7.52 -12.85
C LEU A 78 12.56 7.60 -12.33
N TYR A 79 11.84 8.71 -12.54
CA TYR A 79 10.49 8.93 -12.04
C TYR A 79 9.50 7.84 -12.47
N ARG A 80 9.46 7.50 -13.77
CA ARG A 80 8.52 6.50 -14.29
C ARG A 80 8.69 5.16 -13.59
N VAL A 81 9.94 4.74 -13.41
CA VAL A 81 10.29 3.50 -12.72
C VAL A 81 9.88 3.59 -11.25
N ALA A 82 10.18 4.71 -10.58
CA ALA A 82 9.81 4.94 -9.19
C ALA A 82 8.29 4.90 -8.96
N VAL A 83 7.46 5.47 -9.83
CA VAL A 83 6.00 5.42 -9.72
C VAL A 83 5.47 3.99 -9.76
N THR A 84 5.96 3.17 -10.71
CA THR A 84 5.57 1.76 -10.81
C THR A 84 6.00 0.97 -9.58
N TRP A 85 7.25 1.13 -9.13
CA TRP A 85 7.74 0.45 -7.93
C TRP A 85 7.03 0.92 -6.65
N SER A 86 6.66 2.18 -6.56
CA SER A 86 5.90 2.74 -5.45
C SER A 86 4.56 2.04 -5.25
N LEU A 87 3.84 1.74 -6.34
CA LEU A 87 2.58 1.00 -6.27
C LEU A 87 2.80 -0.45 -5.80
N ILE A 88 3.83 -1.12 -6.32
CA ILE A 88 4.18 -2.49 -5.92
C ILE A 88 4.55 -2.53 -4.43
N LEU A 89 5.39 -1.59 -3.98
CA LEU A 89 5.83 -1.51 -2.59
C LEU A 89 4.69 -1.19 -1.64
N GLN A 90 3.76 -0.33 -2.03
CA GLN A 90 2.52 -0.12 -1.26
C GLN A 90 1.83 -1.47 -0.99
N ILE A 91 1.63 -2.31 -2.00
CA ILE A 91 0.99 -3.62 -1.80
C ILE A 91 1.84 -4.57 -0.94
N ILE A 92 3.16 -4.64 -1.19
CA ILE A 92 4.07 -5.48 -0.40
C ILE A 92 4.07 -5.09 1.09
N VAL A 93 4.03 -3.79 1.39
CA VAL A 93 3.97 -3.26 2.77
C VAL A 93 2.59 -3.52 3.38
N LEU A 94 1.52 -3.41 2.59
CA LEU A 94 0.14 -3.56 3.06
C LEU A 94 -0.17 -4.99 3.51
N ILE A 95 0.32 -6.02 2.80
CA ILE A 95 0.05 -7.43 3.11
C ILE A 95 0.38 -7.80 4.57
N PRO A 96 1.62 -7.63 5.08
CA PRO A 96 1.96 -8.01 6.46
C PRO A 96 1.23 -7.17 7.50
N LEU A 97 0.95 -5.90 7.21
CA LEU A 97 0.19 -5.01 8.09
C LEU A 97 -1.26 -5.50 8.21
N VAL A 98 -1.93 -5.76 7.09
CA VAL A 98 -3.32 -6.25 7.06
C VAL A 98 -3.42 -7.66 7.66
N ALA A 99 -2.45 -8.54 7.39
CA ALA A 99 -2.40 -9.87 8.00
C ALA A 99 -2.32 -9.79 9.53
N SER A 100 -1.57 -8.80 10.04
CA SER A 100 -1.50 -8.51 11.46
C SER A 100 -2.82 -7.96 12.01
N VAL A 101 -3.50 -7.06 11.28
CA VAL A 101 -4.82 -6.53 11.66
C VAL A 101 -5.86 -7.64 11.82
N TYR A 102 -5.89 -8.61 10.89
CA TYR A 102 -6.81 -9.74 10.96
C TYR A 102 -6.54 -10.70 12.13
N LYS A 103 -5.35 -10.64 12.72
CA LYS A 103 -4.97 -11.48 13.85
C LYS A 103 -5.45 -10.92 15.20
N PHE A 104 -5.79 -9.64 15.25
CA PHE A 104 -6.42 -9.07 16.44
C PHE A 104 -7.83 -9.61 16.61
N ASN A 105 -8.16 -10.06 17.82
CA ASN A 105 -9.49 -10.53 18.20
C ASN A 105 -10.45 -9.34 18.46
N VAL A 106 -10.75 -8.59 17.40
CA VAL A 106 -11.69 -7.47 17.41
C VAL A 106 -12.80 -7.73 16.39
N SER A 107 -13.95 -7.06 16.54
CA SER A 107 -15.05 -7.22 15.58
C SER A 107 -14.61 -6.90 14.15
N SER A 108 -15.14 -7.67 13.19
CA SER A 108 -14.86 -7.53 11.76
C SER A 108 -15.10 -6.11 11.23
N PHE A 109 -16.01 -5.36 11.85
CA PHE A 109 -16.25 -3.96 11.50
C PHE A 109 -15.05 -3.06 11.80
N TYR A 110 -14.39 -3.26 12.95
CA TYR A 110 -13.18 -2.50 13.30
C TYR A 110 -11.99 -2.90 12.42
N GLN A 111 -11.87 -4.19 12.06
CA GLN A 111 -10.85 -4.63 11.09
C GLN A 111 -11.08 -3.98 9.73
N ALA A 112 -12.32 -3.99 9.23
CA ALA A 112 -12.69 -3.35 7.97
C ALA A 112 -12.40 -1.84 7.97
N ALA A 113 -12.79 -1.14 9.04
CA ALA A 113 -12.52 0.28 9.18
C ALA A 113 -11.01 0.58 9.20
N ALA A 114 -10.23 -0.18 9.97
CA ALA A 114 -8.77 0.01 10.06
C ALA A 114 -8.10 -0.17 8.69
N VAL A 115 -8.42 -1.24 7.97
CA VAL A 115 -7.81 -1.52 6.65
C VAL A 115 -8.27 -0.53 5.58
N ALA A 116 -9.53 -0.08 5.64
CA ALA A 116 -10.04 0.94 4.74
C ALA A 116 -9.38 2.31 4.97
N VAL A 117 -9.20 2.72 6.24
CA VAL A 117 -8.47 3.96 6.60
C VAL A 117 -7.02 3.89 6.11
N LEU A 118 -6.32 2.77 6.29
CA LEU A 118 -4.98 2.58 5.75
C LEU A 118 -4.97 2.74 4.22
N SER A 119 -5.92 2.11 3.53
CA SER A 119 -6.02 2.18 2.07
C SER A 119 -6.35 3.60 1.56
N PHE A 120 -7.10 4.38 2.34
CA PHE A 120 -7.33 5.81 2.07
C PHE A 120 -6.02 6.60 2.08
N PHE A 121 -5.17 6.41 3.09
CA PHE A 121 -3.87 7.09 3.14
C PHE A 121 -2.93 6.65 2.02
N TYR A 122 -2.97 5.38 1.64
CA TYR A 122 -2.20 4.86 0.51
C TYR A 122 -2.68 5.50 -0.81
N SER A 123 -3.98 5.71 -0.96
CA SER A 123 -4.52 6.42 -2.12
C SER A 123 -4.04 7.87 -2.19
N LEU A 124 -4.03 8.58 -1.06
CA LEU A 124 -3.46 9.93 -1.00
C LEU A 124 -1.97 9.95 -1.37
N TYR A 125 -1.21 8.98 -0.89
CA TYR A 125 0.19 8.81 -1.24
C TYR A 125 0.38 8.52 -2.73
N GLN A 126 -0.43 7.64 -3.32
CA GLN A 126 -0.40 7.35 -4.75
C GLN A 126 -0.70 8.59 -5.60
N ILE A 127 -1.66 9.41 -5.19
CA ILE A 127 -1.98 10.69 -5.85
C ILE A 127 -0.78 11.65 -5.74
N TRP A 128 -0.14 11.74 -4.57
CA TRP A 128 1.06 12.57 -4.37
C TRP A 128 2.21 12.14 -5.27
N VAL A 129 2.44 10.83 -5.40
CA VAL A 129 3.47 10.27 -6.29
C VAL A 129 3.16 10.54 -7.75
N THR A 130 1.90 10.49 -8.18
CA THR A 130 1.52 10.56 -9.60
C THR A 130 1.40 12.00 -10.12
N ARG A 131 1.37 13.02 -9.24
CA ARG A 131 1.13 14.43 -9.62
C ARG A 131 2.19 15.03 -10.55
N TYR A 132 3.38 14.44 -10.60
CA TYR A 132 4.49 14.94 -11.41
C TYR A 132 4.54 14.33 -12.81
N ASP A 133 3.60 13.43 -13.13
CA ASP A 133 3.53 12.85 -14.46
C ASP A 133 2.95 13.87 -15.45
N LYS A 134 3.55 13.99 -16.63
CA LYS A 134 3.10 14.96 -17.66
C LYS A 134 1.72 14.62 -18.19
N ASP A 135 1.36 13.33 -18.14
CA ASP A 135 0.09 12.81 -18.61
C ASP A 135 -0.99 12.83 -17.52
N ALA A 136 -0.64 13.17 -16.27
CA ALA A 136 -1.59 13.20 -15.17
C ALA A 136 -2.36 14.53 -15.12
N LYS A 137 -3.69 14.44 -15.01
CA LYS A 137 -4.55 15.58 -14.75
C LYS A 137 -4.25 16.15 -13.36
N ASN A 138 -4.17 17.47 -13.28
CA ASN A 138 -4.10 18.19 -12.00
C ASN A 138 -5.43 18.05 -11.24
N ALA A 139 -5.49 17.06 -10.34
CA ALA A 139 -6.64 16.85 -9.48
C ALA A 139 -6.70 17.91 -8.36
N GLY A 140 -7.85 18.58 -8.24
CA GLY A 140 -8.15 19.50 -7.14
C GLY A 140 -8.31 18.78 -5.81
N VAL A 141 -8.26 19.49 -4.68
CA VAL A 141 -8.30 18.88 -3.33
C VAL A 141 -9.54 17.99 -3.13
N ALA A 142 -10.71 18.45 -3.56
CA ALA A 142 -11.96 17.69 -3.46
C ALA A 142 -11.92 16.38 -4.28
N GLU A 143 -11.35 16.42 -5.49
CA GLU A 143 -11.20 15.25 -6.37
C GLU A 143 -10.26 14.21 -5.74
N ARG A 144 -9.17 14.66 -5.08
CA ARG A 144 -8.24 13.76 -4.37
C ARG A 144 -8.91 13.04 -3.20
N ILE A 145 -9.68 13.77 -2.40
CA ILE A 145 -10.42 13.19 -1.27
C ILE A 145 -11.48 12.22 -1.79
N PHE A 146 -12.21 12.58 -2.84
CA PHE A 146 -13.23 11.73 -3.44
C PHE A 146 -12.66 10.42 -3.99
N LEU A 147 -11.55 10.48 -4.74
CA LEU A 147 -10.84 9.30 -5.24
C LEU A 147 -10.35 8.40 -4.09
N SER A 148 -9.84 9.01 -3.02
CA SER A 148 -9.40 8.26 -1.83
C SER A 148 -10.57 7.61 -1.09
N LEU A 149 -11.74 8.27 -1.05
CA LEU A 149 -12.98 7.70 -0.50
C LEU A 149 -13.53 6.53 -1.33
N ILE A 150 -13.34 6.54 -2.66
CA ILE A 150 -13.69 5.39 -3.51
C ILE A 150 -12.83 4.17 -3.13
N VAL A 151 -11.51 4.36 -2.97
CA VAL A 151 -10.61 3.28 -2.54
C VAL A 151 -10.99 2.77 -1.15
N PHE A 152 -11.26 3.69 -0.22
CA PHE A 152 -11.78 3.35 1.12
C PHE A 152 -13.02 2.47 1.02
N PHE A 153 -14.01 2.86 0.22
CA PHE A 153 -15.27 2.15 0.07
C PHE A 153 -15.07 0.74 -0.50
N PHE A 154 -14.28 0.58 -1.56
CA PHE A 154 -14.02 -0.73 -2.15
C PHE A 154 -13.34 -1.67 -1.17
N VAL A 155 -12.33 -1.20 -0.45
CA VAL A 155 -11.63 -2.01 0.55
C VAL A 155 -12.57 -2.36 1.70
N PHE A 156 -13.32 -1.40 2.23
CA PHE A 156 -14.27 -1.63 3.31
C PHE A 156 -15.33 -2.68 2.94
N ALA A 157 -15.97 -2.53 1.77
CA ALA A 157 -16.95 -3.47 1.26
C ALA A 157 -16.34 -4.87 1.03
N GLY A 158 -15.12 -4.91 0.49
CA GLY A 158 -14.37 -6.14 0.29
C GLY A 158 -14.12 -6.91 1.58
N VAL A 159 -13.61 -6.23 2.61
CA VAL A 159 -13.31 -6.82 3.92
C VAL A 159 -14.58 -7.33 4.60
N ILE A 160 -15.65 -6.53 4.62
CA ILE A 160 -16.93 -6.95 5.21
C ILE A 160 -17.50 -8.15 4.45
N GLY A 161 -17.47 -8.12 3.12
CA GLY A 161 -18.00 -9.21 2.28
C GLY A 161 -17.36 -10.56 2.57
N VAL A 162 -16.07 -10.59 2.94
CA VAL A 162 -15.35 -11.83 3.28
C VAL A 162 -15.18 -12.07 4.77
N SER A 163 -15.73 -11.19 5.63
CA SER A 163 -15.55 -11.28 7.08
C SER A 163 -16.12 -12.58 7.67
N PHE A 164 -17.18 -13.11 7.08
CA PHE A 164 -17.84 -14.36 7.48
C PHE A 164 -17.14 -15.62 6.98
N VAL A 165 -16.12 -15.50 6.12
CA VAL A 165 -15.39 -16.65 5.60
C VAL A 165 -14.32 -17.07 6.63
N PRO A 166 -14.36 -18.31 7.16
CA PRO A 166 -13.32 -18.81 8.04
C PRO A 166 -12.11 -19.20 7.18
N SER A 167 -11.16 -18.27 7.08
CA SER A 167 -9.91 -18.43 6.33
C SER A 167 -8.76 -17.85 7.12
N GLU A 168 -7.56 -18.34 6.86
CA GLU A 168 -6.32 -17.86 7.49
C GLU A 168 -6.14 -16.34 7.30
N PRO A 169 -5.67 -15.60 8.34
CA PRO A 169 -5.45 -14.15 8.27
C PRO A 169 -4.57 -13.70 7.10
N PHE A 170 -3.59 -14.52 6.72
CA PHE A 170 -2.71 -14.25 5.58
C PHE A 170 -3.45 -14.28 4.24
N LEU A 171 -4.35 -15.25 4.03
CA LEU A 171 -5.15 -15.36 2.81
C LEU A 171 -6.15 -14.20 2.70
N LYS A 172 -6.78 -13.84 3.82
CA LYS A 172 -7.64 -12.64 3.89
C LYS A 172 -6.85 -11.38 3.54
N ALA A 173 -5.62 -11.24 4.03
CA ALA A 173 -4.76 -10.11 3.72
C ALA A 173 -4.36 -10.04 2.25
N LEU A 174 -4.08 -11.18 1.59
CA LEU A 174 -3.82 -11.22 0.15
C LEU A 174 -5.03 -10.76 -0.67
N PHE A 175 -6.22 -11.27 -0.34
CA PHE A 175 -7.45 -10.86 -0.99
C PHE A 175 -7.71 -9.36 -0.78
N THR A 176 -7.66 -8.86 0.45
CA THR A 176 -7.87 -7.42 0.72
C THR A 176 -6.82 -6.55 0.03
N SER A 177 -5.56 -6.98 -0.01
CA SER A 177 -4.50 -6.26 -0.71
C SER A 177 -4.71 -6.24 -2.22
N SER A 178 -5.32 -7.27 -2.82
CA SER A 178 -5.71 -7.24 -4.23
C SER A 178 -6.82 -6.23 -4.54
N ILE A 179 -7.79 -6.06 -3.63
CA ILE A 179 -8.82 -5.02 -3.75
C ILE A 179 -8.20 -3.63 -3.61
N ALA A 180 -7.31 -3.44 -2.64
CA ALA A 180 -6.56 -2.19 -2.49
C ALA A 180 -5.71 -1.91 -3.74
N MET A 181 -5.04 -2.92 -4.30
CA MET A 181 -4.29 -2.81 -5.55
C MET A 181 -5.17 -2.35 -6.71
N PHE A 182 -6.37 -2.91 -6.86
CA PHE A 182 -7.33 -2.43 -7.84
C PHE A 182 -7.69 -0.96 -7.62
N GLY A 183 -8.00 -0.57 -6.39
CA GLY A 183 -8.33 0.82 -6.04
C GLY A 183 -7.19 1.80 -6.33
N LEU A 184 -5.97 1.50 -5.90
CA LEU A 184 -4.80 2.34 -6.12
C LEU A 184 -4.45 2.47 -7.61
N SER A 185 -4.46 1.35 -8.33
CA SER A 185 -4.23 1.36 -9.77
C SER A 185 -5.35 2.10 -10.51
N TYR A 186 -6.60 1.99 -10.06
CA TYR A 186 -7.73 2.74 -10.63
C TYR A 186 -7.53 4.24 -10.48
N VAL A 187 -7.12 4.70 -9.29
CA VAL A 187 -6.80 6.12 -9.06
C VAL A 187 -5.67 6.59 -9.96
N SER A 188 -4.59 5.80 -10.09
CA SER A 188 -3.48 6.14 -10.99
C SER A 188 -3.93 6.21 -12.46
N ALA A 189 -4.75 5.25 -12.92
CA ALA A 189 -5.25 5.21 -14.30
C ALA A 189 -6.26 6.34 -14.57
N TYR A 190 -7.08 6.70 -13.59
CA TYR A 190 -8.01 7.82 -13.66
C TYR A 190 -7.25 9.13 -13.87
N LEU A 191 -6.21 9.38 -13.07
CA LEU A 191 -5.40 10.59 -13.19
C LEU A 191 -4.74 10.71 -14.57
N LYS A 192 -4.35 9.59 -15.18
CA LYS A 192 -3.71 9.55 -16.51
C LYS A 192 -4.71 9.48 -17.68
N ASN A 193 -6.01 9.41 -17.41
CA ASN A 193 -7.05 9.12 -18.41
C ASN A 193 -6.81 7.82 -19.20
N GLU A 194 -6.16 6.83 -18.57
CA GLU A 194 -5.80 5.54 -19.19
C GLU A 194 -6.78 4.40 -18.82
N ILE A 195 -7.97 4.74 -18.31
CA ILE A 195 -8.96 3.73 -17.91
C ILE A 195 -9.42 2.95 -19.15
N ASN A 196 -9.09 1.66 -19.16
CA ASN A 196 -9.48 0.72 -20.19
C ASN A 196 -10.34 -0.41 -19.61
N LYS A 197 -11.29 -0.95 -20.39
CA LYS A 197 -12.03 -2.17 -20.04
C LYS A 197 -11.11 -3.35 -19.76
N LYS A 198 -10.01 -3.48 -20.51
CA LYS A 198 -8.99 -4.53 -20.29
C LYS A 198 -8.35 -4.41 -18.91
N PHE A 199 -8.07 -3.18 -18.47
CA PHE A 199 -7.54 -2.91 -17.14
C PHE A 199 -8.52 -3.40 -16.06
N ILE A 200 -9.79 -3.00 -16.13
CA ILE A 200 -10.80 -3.41 -15.14
C ILE A 200 -10.92 -4.94 -15.06
N PHE A 201 -10.93 -5.62 -16.21
CA PHE A 201 -11.04 -7.07 -16.27
C PHE A 201 -9.82 -7.79 -15.65
N GLN A 202 -8.61 -7.29 -15.88
CA GLN A 202 -7.40 -7.87 -15.29
C GLN A 202 -7.41 -7.84 -13.76
N TYR A 203 -7.75 -6.69 -13.17
CA TYR A 203 -7.79 -6.56 -11.71
C TYR A 203 -8.98 -7.28 -11.08
N ALA A 204 -10.12 -7.32 -11.76
CA ALA A 204 -11.26 -8.15 -11.35
C ALA A 204 -10.88 -9.64 -11.33
N PHE A 205 -10.15 -10.10 -12.35
CA PHE A 205 -9.65 -11.48 -12.42
C PHE A 205 -8.67 -11.79 -11.28
N ILE A 206 -7.72 -10.89 -10.98
CA ILE A 206 -6.78 -11.05 -9.85
C ILE A 206 -7.54 -11.15 -8.52
N THR A 207 -8.52 -10.27 -8.31
CA THR A 207 -9.35 -10.27 -7.09
C THR A 207 -10.15 -11.57 -6.97
N MET A 208 -10.74 -12.04 -8.07
CA MET A 208 -11.49 -13.29 -8.11
C MET A 208 -10.59 -14.51 -7.90
N PHE A 209 -9.37 -14.50 -8.43
CA PHE A 209 -8.38 -15.55 -8.16
C PHE A 209 -8.07 -15.67 -6.67
N PHE A 210 -7.79 -14.56 -5.99
CA PHE A 210 -7.52 -14.58 -4.54
C PHE A 210 -8.77 -14.93 -3.72
N LEU A 211 -9.96 -14.54 -4.18
CA LEU A 211 -11.22 -14.96 -3.55
C LEU A 211 -11.38 -16.49 -3.62
N VAL A 212 -11.18 -17.09 -4.79
CA VAL A 212 -11.26 -18.54 -4.99
C VAL A 212 -10.21 -19.25 -4.15
N LEU A 213 -8.97 -18.76 -4.15
CA LEU A 213 -7.88 -19.31 -3.34
C LEU A 213 -8.24 -19.31 -1.85
N MET A 214 -8.78 -18.19 -1.34
CA MET A 214 -9.25 -18.08 0.03
C MET A 214 -10.40 -19.05 0.36
N LEU A 215 -11.29 -19.33 -0.60
CA LEU A 215 -12.40 -20.26 -0.42
C LEU A 215 -11.98 -21.74 -0.45
N ILE A 216 -10.93 -22.09 -1.19
CA ILE A 216 -10.40 -23.45 -1.29
C ILE A 216 -9.57 -23.80 -0.05
N PHE A 217 -8.66 -22.90 0.36
CA PHE A 217 -7.78 -23.11 1.51
C PHE A 217 -8.45 -22.68 2.82
N ARG A 218 -9.55 -23.36 3.16
CA ARG A 218 -10.17 -23.26 4.49
C ARG A 218 -9.40 -24.14 5.50
N PRO A 219 -9.18 -23.66 6.73
CA PRO A 219 -8.56 -24.45 7.79
C PRO A 219 -9.43 -25.64 8.21
#